data_AF-A0A9E4A7N7-F1
#
_entry.id   AF-A0A9E4A7N7-F1
#
_cell.length_a   1.000
_cell.length_b   1.000
_cell.length_c   1.000
_cell.angle_alpha   90.00
_cell.angle_beta   90.00
_cell.angle_gamma   90.00
#
_symmetry.space_group_name_H-M   'P 1'
#
loop_
_entity.id
_entity.type
_entity.pdbx_description
1 polymer ?
#
loop_
_entity_poly.entity_id
_entity_poly.type
_entity_poly.pdbx_seq_one_letter_code
_entity_poly.pdbx_strand_id
1 'polypeptide(L)'
;MREQLWRYYPQILDAVGSVVEPWALDLWAKVPTPAKARRVQRRTLESLLKRHRIRRITADQLFDILRAPAVAVAPGTTEAAVAHIRSVFERIRLVHRQLAEAKREFARLIDVLADSEDSGSGQPVGQRDVTVLSSLPGVGQTVIATLLAEAPQALARRDYKALRCMCGVASATRRSGKYKLVVRRMAAHARLAQALLQMVPQKHPRFSPYHGVSSVQWRRHPATSAGNPQEPPSPSTQPPLPQLPKPCHFRRPLLCNFAWPPTPASRS
;
A
#
# COMPACT_ATOMS: atom_id res chain seq x y z
N MET A 1 -12.37 -3.84 -17.78
CA MET A 1 -12.97 -2.48 -17.89
C MET A 1 -12.17 -1.56 -18.80
N ARG A 2 -10.93 -1.17 -18.47
CA ARG A 2 -10.10 -0.30 -19.33
C ARG A 2 -9.98 -0.84 -20.76
N GLU A 3 -9.69 -2.13 -20.92
CA GLU A 3 -9.60 -2.78 -22.23
C GLU A 3 -10.91 -2.71 -23.02
N GLN A 4 -12.06 -2.91 -22.36
CA GLN A 4 -13.38 -2.80 -23.00
C GLN A 4 -13.63 -1.36 -23.47
N LEU A 5 -13.33 -0.36 -22.64
CA LEU A 5 -13.43 1.05 -23.03
C LEU A 5 -12.54 1.40 -24.22
N TRP A 6 -11.31 0.86 -24.28
CA TRP A 6 -10.40 1.11 -25.39
C TRP A 6 -10.96 0.62 -26.74
N ARG A 7 -11.71 -0.49 -26.75
CA ARG A 7 -12.27 -1.09 -27.98
C ARG A 7 -13.40 -0.27 -28.62
N TYR A 8 -14.21 0.46 -27.83
CA TYR A 8 -15.40 1.15 -28.36
C TYR A 8 -15.44 2.66 -28.06
N TYR A 9 -14.77 3.11 -27.00
CA TYR A 9 -14.84 4.49 -26.53
C TYR A 9 -13.52 4.94 -25.87
N PRO A 10 -12.41 4.97 -26.62
CA PRO A 10 -11.09 5.31 -26.09
C PRO A 10 -11.01 6.75 -25.56
N GLN A 11 -11.79 7.69 -26.09
CA GLN A 11 -11.77 9.10 -25.72
C GLN A 11 -11.99 9.32 -24.21
N ILE A 12 -12.81 8.49 -23.58
CA ILE A 12 -13.03 8.62 -22.14
C ILE A 12 -11.75 8.32 -21.37
N LEU A 13 -10.91 7.40 -21.84
CA LEU A 13 -9.64 7.06 -21.19
C LEU A 13 -8.64 8.21 -21.24
N ASP A 14 -8.67 9.02 -22.30
CA ASP A 14 -7.83 10.23 -22.41
C ASP A 14 -8.33 11.34 -21.48
N ALA A 15 -9.65 11.40 -21.25
CA ALA A 15 -10.27 12.34 -20.33
C ALA A 15 -10.04 11.98 -18.85
N VAL A 16 -10.09 10.69 -18.48
CA VAL A 16 -9.97 10.22 -17.09
C VAL A 16 -8.63 9.55 -16.83
N GLY A 17 -7.80 10.15 -15.97
CA GLY A 17 -6.53 9.52 -15.54
C GLY A 17 -6.71 8.14 -14.89
N SER A 18 -7.82 7.93 -14.17
CA SER A 18 -8.19 6.62 -13.64
C SER A 18 -9.69 6.37 -13.82
N VAL A 19 -10.02 5.25 -14.46
CA VAL A 19 -11.41 4.83 -14.75
C VAL A 19 -12.18 4.41 -13.51
N VAL A 20 -11.49 4.18 -12.39
CA VAL A 20 -12.10 3.82 -11.11
C VAL A 20 -12.30 5.03 -10.20
N GLU A 21 -12.02 6.26 -10.64
CA GLU A 21 -12.33 7.44 -9.83
C GLU A 21 -13.85 7.71 -9.80
N PRO A 22 -14.44 8.16 -8.67
CA PRO A 22 -15.88 8.40 -8.58
C PRO A 22 -16.45 9.32 -9.68
N TRP A 23 -15.72 10.37 -10.06
CA TRP A 23 -16.14 11.28 -11.12
C TRP A 23 -16.10 10.64 -12.52
N ALA A 24 -15.13 9.74 -12.77
CA ALA A 24 -15.07 8.96 -14.00
C ALA A 24 -16.28 8.03 -14.11
N LEU A 25 -16.69 7.46 -12.97
CA LEU A 25 -17.86 6.60 -12.91
C LEU A 25 -19.14 7.37 -13.27
N ASP A 26 -19.30 8.56 -12.71
CA ASP A 26 -20.46 9.43 -12.98
C ASP A 26 -20.44 10.01 -14.39
N LEU A 27 -19.25 10.31 -14.94
CA LEU A 27 -19.09 10.80 -16.30
C LEU A 27 -19.58 9.75 -17.30
N TRP A 28 -19.08 8.52 -17.19
CA TRP A 28 -19.48 7.43 -18.07
C TRP A 28 -20.96 7.07 -17.89
N ALA A 29 -21.51 7.15 -16.67
CA ALA A 29 -22.95 6.93 -16.46
C ALA A 29 -23.82 7.95 -17.23
N LYS A 30 -23.37 9.20 -17.34
CA LYS A 30 -24.04 10.23 -18.15
C LYS A 30 -23.77 10.08 -19.66
N VAL A 31 -22.56 9.68 -20.01
CA VAL A 31 -22.08 9.60 -21.39
C VAL A 31 -21.44 8.22 -21.65
N PRO A 32 -22.24 7.14 -21.76
CA PRO A 32 -21.69 5.80 -21.91
C PRO A 32 -21.21 5.48 -23.32
N THR A 33 -21.60 6.27 -24.33
CA THR A 33 -21.28 6.05 -25.74
C THR A 33 -20.83 7.35 -26.43
N PRO A 34 -20.00 7.26 -27.49
CA PRO A 34 -19.60 8.43 -28.28
C PRO A 34 -20.78 9.13 -28.96
N ALA A 35 -21.83 8.39 -29.33
CA ALA A 35 -23.07 8.97 -29.84
C ALA A 35 -23.77 9.86 -28.80
N LYS A 36 -23.80 9.45 -27.53
CA LYS A 36 -24.30 10.29 -26.43
C LYS A 36 -23.37 11.46 -26.12
N ALA A 37 -22.05 11.29 -26.29
CA ALA A 37 -21.08 12.37 -26.11
C ALA A 37 -21.34 13.55 -27.06
N ARG A 38 -21.75 13.26 -28.29
CA ARG A 38 -22.16 14.29 -29.25
C ARG A 38 -23.41 15.06 -28.83
N ARG A 39 -24.28 14.47 -28.00
CA ARG A 39 -25.56 15.08 -27.57
C ARG A 39 -25.50 15.74 -26.20
N VAL A 40 -24.43 15.52 -25.43
CA VAL A 40 -24.33 16.08 -24.07
C VAL A 40 -24.18 17.59 -24.11
N GLN A 41 -24.86 18.28 -23.20
CA GLN A 41 -24.73 19.72 -23.04
C GLN A 41 -23.52 20.07 -22.18
N ARG A 42 -22.81 21.16 -22.54
CA ARG A 42 -21.63 21.64 -21.81
C ARG A 42 -21.90 21.87 -20.30
N ARG A 43 -23.06 22.46 -19.97
CA ARG A 43 -23.52 22.67 -18.57
C ARG A 43 -23.55 21.39 -17.73
N THR A 44 -23.87 20.25 -18.34
CA THR A 44 -23.90 18.95 -17.65
C THR A 44 -22.50 18.48 -17.28
N LEU A 45 -21.51 18.73 -18.14
CA LEU A 45 -20.11 18.40 -17.86
C LEU A 45 -19.50 19.38 -16.84
N GLU A 46 -19.80 20.67 -16.97
CA GLU A 46 -19.38 21.69 -15.98
C GLU A 46 -19.88 21.38 -14.58
N SER A 47 -21.18 21.07 -14.44
CA SER A 47 -21.76 20.72 -13.14
C SER A 47 -21.15 19.44 -12.55
N LEU A 48 -20.78 18.47 -13.40
CA LEU A 48 -20.09 17.26 -12.97
C LEU A 48 -18.67 17.56 -12.47
N LEU A 49 -17.89 18.36 -13.20
CA LEU A 49 -16.55 18.79 -12.79
C LEU A 49 -16.58 19.60 -11.49
N LYS A 50 -17.56 20.50 -11.34
CA LYS A 50 -17.78 21.29 -10.10
C LYS A 50 -18.10 20.40 -8.91
N ARG A 51 -19.04 19.45 -9.07
CA ARG A 51 -19.45 18.51 -7.99
C ARG A 51 -18.27 17.70 -7.46
N HIS A 52 -17.43 17.20 -8.36
CA HIS A 52 -16.26 16.39 -8.02
C HIS A 52 -14.99 17.22 -7.75
N ARG A 53 -15.09 18.56 -7.74
CA ARG A 53 -14.00 19.52 -7.50
C ARG A 53 -12.75 19.30 -8.38
N ILE A 54 -12.97 18.92 -9.63
CA ILE A 54 -11.88 18.65 -10.58
C ILE A 54 -11.37 19.96 -11.19
N ARG A 55 -10.07 20.25 -11.02
CA ARG A 55 -9.41 21.46 -11.55
C ARG A 55 -8.40 21.19 -12.68
N ARG A 56 -8.05 19.92 -12.92
CA ARG A 56 -7.02 19.52 -13.89
C ARG A 56 -7.46 19.57 -15.36
N ILE A 57 -8.77 19.61 -15.62
CA ILE A 57 -9.37 19.60 -16.95
C ILE A 57 -10.53 20.58 -16.98
N THR A 58 -10.61 21.41 -18.01
CA THR A 58 -11.73 22.33 -18.20
C THR A 58 -12.90 21.63 -18.89
N ALA A 59 -14.10 22.20 -18.79
CA ALA A 59 -15.28 21.63 -19.44
C ALA A 59 -15.16 21.64 -20.97
N ASP A 60 -14.49 22.65 -21.54
CA ASP A 60 -14.24 22.73 -22.98
C ASP A 60 -13.27 21.64 -23.44
N GLN A 61 -12.15 21.46 -22.74
CA GLN A 61 -11.21 20.37 -23.00
C GLN A 61 -11.88 19.01 -22.91
N LEU A 62 -12.70 18.79 -21.88
CA LEU A 62 -13.44 17.54 -21.72
C LEU A 62 -14.40 17.33 -22.89
N PHE A 63 -15.07 18.38 -23.35
CA PHE A 63 -16.00 18.32 -24.47
C PHE A 63 -15.28 17.97 -25.78
N ASP A 64 -14.14 18.58 -26.03
CA ASP A 64 -13.32 18.35 -27.23
C ASP A 64 -12.79 16.91 -27.27
N ILE A 65 -12.28 16.41 -26.14
CA ILE A 65 -11.81 15.03 -26.01
C ILE A 65 -12.95 14.04 -26.27
N LEU A 66 -14.11 14.23 -25.62
CA LEU A 66 -15.23 13.28 -25.76
C LEU A 66 -15.86 13.28 -27.17
N ARG A 67 -15.66 14.36 -27.95
CA ARG A 67 -16.16 14.49 -29.33
C ARG A 67 -15.12 14.14 -30.40
N ALA A 68 -13.90 13.79 -30.01
CA ALA A 68 -12.89 13.31 -30.94
C ALA A 68 -13.40 12.12 -31.77
N PRO A 69 -12.88 11.90 -33.00
CA PRO A 69 -13.32 10.84 -33.90
C PRO A 69 -13.44 9.49 -33.18
N ALA A 70 -14.60 8.85 -33.32
CA ALA A 70 -14.90 7.61 -32.63
C ALA A 70 -14.54 6.40 -33.48
N VAL A 71 -14.09 5.35 -32.81
CA VAL A 71 -13.86 4.05 -33.44
C VAL A 71 -15.20 3.53 -33.94
N ALA A 72 -15.27 3.19 -35.24
CA ALA A 72 -16.44 2.55 -35.80
C ALA A 72 -16.49 1.09 -35.33
N VAL A 73 -17.48 0.78 -34.51
CA VAL A 73 -17.76 -0.57 -34.00
C VAL A 73 -19.22 -0.93 -34.30
N ALA A 74 -19.47 -2.23 -34.47
CA ALA A 74 -20.83 -2.71 -34.67
C ALA A 74 -21.73 -2.31 -33.49
N PRO A 75 -23.02 -1.98 -33.73
CA PRO A 75 -23.95 -1.59 -32.68
C PRO A 75 -24.04 -2.63 -31.54
N GLY A 76 -24.13 -3.92 -31.89
CA GLY A 76 -24.18 -5.01 -30.91
C GLY A 76 -22.93 -5.12 -30.02
N THR A 77 -21.74 -4.79 -30.54
CA THR A 77 -20.51 -4.74 -29.73
C THR A 77 -20.57 -3.59 -28.73
N THR A 78 -21.08 -2.43 -29.14
CA THR A 78 -21.26 -1.27 -28.27
C THR A 78 -22.27 -1.57 -27.16
N GLU A 79 -23.40 -2.18 -27.50
CA GLU A 79 -24.43 -2.56 -26.54
C GLU A 79 -23.93 -3.58 -25.51
N ALA A 80 -23.25 -4.63 -25.97
CA ALA A 80 -22.65 -5.64 -25.10
C ALA A 80 -21.57 -5.04 -24.19
N ALA A 81 -20.69 -4.19 -24.72
CA ALA A 81 -19.65 -3.52 -23.95
C ALA A 81 -20.26 -2.59 -22.88
N VAL A 82 -21.28 -1.80 -23.24
CA VAL A 82 -21.98 -0.92 -22.30
C VAL A 82 -22.67 -1.72 -21.20
N ALA A 83 -23.35 -2.82 -21.54
CA ALA A 83 -24.00 -3.69 -20.55
C ALA A 83 -22.99 -4.30 -19.57
N HIS A 84 -21.88 -4.84 -20.07
CA HIS A 84 -20.82 -5.40 -19.24
C HIS A 84 -20.18 -4.33 -18.33
N ILE A 85 -19.84 -3.17 -18.89
CA ILE A 85 -19.22 -2.09 -18.12
C ILE A 85 -20.18 -1.56 -17.05
N ARG A 86 -21.48 -1.45 -17.35
CA ARG A 86 -22.48 -1.06 -16.34
C ARG A 86 -22.46 -1.99 -15.12
N SER A 87 -22.40 -3.31 -15.35
CA SER A 87 -22.32 -4.29 -14.27
C SER A 87 -21.05 -4.11 -13.41
N VAL A 88 -19.90 -3.90 -14.05
CA VAL A 88 -18.64 -3.65 -13.34
C VAL A 88 -18.69 -2.34 -12.55
N PHE A 89 -19.29 -1.29 -13.12
CA PHE A 89 -19.43 0.01 -12.48
C PHE A 89 -20.23 -0.03 -11.19
N GLU A 90 -21.37 -0.75 -11.17
CA GLU A 90 -22.18 -0.86 -9.96
C GLU A 90 -21.43 -1.61 -8.85
N ARG A 91 -20.59 -2.59 -9.20
CA ARG A 91 -19.69 -3.25 -8.24
C ARG A 91 -18.63 -2.29 -7.70
N ILE A 92 -18.02 -1.47 -8.54
CA ILE A 92 -17.04 -0.47 -8.09
C ILE A 92 -17.70 0.57 -7.18
N ARG A 93 -18.91 1.03 -7.52
CA ARG A 93 -19.69 1.95 -6.68
C ARG A 93 -19.99 1.36 -5.31
N LEU A 94 -20.35 0.08 -5.24
CA LEU A 94 -20.54 -0.62 -3.97
C LEU A 94 -19.24 -0.63 -3.16
N VAL A 95 -18.11 -1.03 -3.76
CA VAL A 95 -16.80 -1.06 -3.10
C VAL A 95 -16.39 0.33 -2.61
N HIS A 96 -16.66 1.39 -3.37
CA HIS A 96 -16.40 2.75 -2.92
C HIS A 96 -17.21 3.14 -1.69
N ARG A 97 -18.50 2.79 -1.65
CA ARG A 97 -19.34 3.04 -0.46
C ARG A 97 -18.82 2.30 0.75
N GLN A 98 -18.54 1.01 0.61
CA GLN A 98 -17.98 0.17 1.68
C GLN A 98 -16.63 0.70 2.16
N LEU A 99 -15.76 1.16 1.26
CA LEU A 99 -14.48 1.76 1.63
C LEU A 99 -14.67 3.08 2.38
N ALA A 100 -15.63 3.90 1.98
CA ALA A 100 -15.96 5.15 2.68
C ALA A 100 -16.59 4.89 4.05
N GLU A 101 -17.42 3.87 4.19
CA GLU A 101 -17.97 3.38 5.46
C GLU A 101 -16.85 2.91 6.39
N ALA A 102 -15.97 2.03 5.91
CA ALA A 102 -14.84 1.53 6.70
C ALA A 102 -13.90 2.67 7.17
N LYS A 103 -13.64 3.67 6.30
CA LYS A 103 -12.85 4.85 6.68
C LYS A 103 -13.52 5.68 7.77
N ARG A 104 -14.83 5.88 7.69
CA ARG A 104 -15.60 6.58 8.73
C ARG A 104 -15.56 5.81 10.05
N GLU A 105 -15.68 4.49 10.00
CA GLU A 105 -15.61 3.67 11.20
C GLU A 105 -14.21 3.70 11.84
N PHE A 106 -13.13 3.68 11.02
CA PHE A 106 -11.78 3.90 11.55
C PHE A 106 -11.62 5.26 12.21
N ALA A 107 -12.14 6.33 11.61
CA ALA A 107 -12.10 7.66 12.20
C ALA A 107 -12.80 7.66 13.57
N ARG A 108 -14.02 7.11 13.64
CA ARG A 108 -14.80 6.99 14.88
C ARG A 108 -14.04 6.22 15.97
N LEU A 109 -13.45 5.07 15.63
CA LEU A 109 -12.70 4.26 16.60
C LEU A 109 -11.41 4.95 17.05
N ILE A 110 -10.72 5.67 16.16
CA ILE A 110 -9.54 6.46 16.50
C ILE A 110 -9.91 7.60 17.45
N ASP A 111 -11.03 8.28 17.20
CA ASP A 111 -11.54 9.36 18.06
C ASP A 111 -11.92 8.82 19.45
N VAL A 112 -12.62 7.68 19.53
CA VAL A 112 -12.94 7.02 20.81
C VAL A 112 -11.68 6.68 21.62
N LEU A 113 -10.62 6.18 20.96
CA LEU A 113 -9.34 5.90 21.62
C LEU A 113 -8.58 7.18 22.01
N ALA A 114 -8.79 8.27 21.27
CA ALA A 114 -8.25 9.57 21.61
C ALA A 114 -8.98 10.19 22.82
N ASP A 115 -10.27 9.90 23.00
CA ASP A 115 -11.16 10.51 24.01
C ASP A 115 -11.32 9.70 25.31
N SER A 116 -11.19 8.37 25.30
CA SER A 116 -11.40 7.49 26.48
C SER A 116 -10.58 7.88 27.74
N GLU A 117 -11.19 8.65 28.65
CA GLU A 117 -10.68 9.25 29.90
C GLU A 117 -10.19 8.27 30.99
N ASP A 118 -9.13 8.70 31.70
CA ASP A 118 -9.06 8.87 33.16
C ASP A 118 -9.89 7.96 34.06
N SER A 119 -9.63 6.65 34.01
CA SER A 119 -10.15 5.71 35.01
C SER A 119 -9.02 5.07 35.81
N GLY A 120 -8.57 5.76 36.87
CA GLY A 120 -8.26 5.04 38.12
C GLY A 120 -6.86 5.07 38.75
N SER A 121 -5.88 5.85 38.30
CA SER A 121 -4.67 6.05 39.12
C SER A 121 -3.93 7.33 38.77
N GLY A 122 -3.59 8.14 39.78
CA GLY A 122 -2.92 9.44 39.66
C GLY A 122 -1.48 9.39 39.16
N GLN A 123 -1.23 8.68 38.06
CA GLN A 123 0.00 8.79 37.29
C GLN A 123 -0.15 9.89 36.23
N PRO A 124 0.90 10.68 35.98
CA PRO A 124 0.83 11.80 35.05
C PRO A 124 0.43 11.30 33.67
N VAL A 125 -0.63 11.93 33.12
CA VAL A 125 -1.24 11.62 31.84
C VAL A 125 -0.19 11.75 30.73
N GLY A 126 0.44 10.63 30.38
CA GLY A 126 1.31 10.55 29.20
C GLY A 126 0.48 10.87 27.96
N GLN A 127 1.03 11.66 27.04
CA GLN A 127 0.39 11.92 25.75
C GLN A 127 0.07 10.58 25.06
N ARG A 128 -1.21 10.36 24.74
CA ARG A 128 -1.69 9.09 24.18
C ARG A 128 -1.04 8.81 22.83
N ASP A 129 -0.74 7.55 22.56
CA ASP A 129 -0.12 7.09 21.30
C ASP A 129 -0.90 7.59 20.10
N VAL A 130 -2.23 7.53 20.18
CA VAL A 130 -3.14 7.99 19.13
C VAL A 130 -2.99 9.49 18.88
N THR A 131 -2.98 10.30 19.93
CA THR A 131 -2.80 11.75 19.85
C THR A 131 -1.44 12.13 19.27
N VAL A 132 -0.37 11.44 19.72
CA VAL A 132 0.97 11.62 19.17
C VAL A 132 1.00 11.25 17.69
N LEU A 133 0.49 10.08 17.31
CA LEU A 133 0.49 9.60 15.93
C LEU A 133 -0.34 10.50 15.00
N SER A 134 -1.49 11.00 15.47
CA SER A 134 -2.33 11.94 14.72
C SER A 134 -1.67 13.31 14.52
N SER A 135 -0.75 13.70 15.41
CA SER A 135 0.00 14.96 15.25
C SER A 135 1.13 14.87 14.21
N LEU A 136 1.53 13.65 13.80
CA LEU A 136 2.65 13.46 12.89
C LEU A 136 2.24 13.78 11.43
N PRO A 137 3.02 14.63 10.72
CA PRO A 137 2.74 14.90 9.32
C PRO A 137 2.91 13.64 8.47
N GLY A 138 1.97 13.41 7.54
CA GLY A 138 1.98 12.24 6.67
C GLY A 138 1.37 10.97 7.28
N VAL A 139 0.87 11.04 8.52
CA VAL A 139 0.23 9.92 9.20
C VAL A 139 -1.28 10.04 9.09
N GLY A 140 -1.86 9.26 8.18
CA GLY A 140 -3.31 9.20 8.00
C GLY A 140 -3.98 8.17 8.90
N GLN A 141 -5.31 8.25 9.04
CA GLN A 141 -6.15 7.33 9.83
C GLN A 141 -5.85 5.85 9.53
N THR A 142 -5.63 5.49 8.26
CA THR A 142 -5.30 4.10 7.87
C THR A 142 -3.96 3.64 8.45
N VAL A 143 -2.95 4.52 8.49
CA VAL A 143 -1.64 4.21 9.08
C VAL A 143 -1.77 4.05 10.59
N ILE A 144 -2.50 4.96 11.25
CA ILE A 144 -2.74 4.90 12.69
C ILE A 144 -3.46 3.60 13.06
N ALA A 145 -4.58 3.30 12.39
CA ALA A 145 -5.33 2.06 12.61
C ALA A 145 -4.46 0.82 12.40
N THR A 146 -3.61 0.82 11.36
CA THR A 146 -2.69 -0.31 11.11
C THR A 146 -1.63 -0.45 12.20
N LEU A 147 -1.05 0.66 12.66
CA LEU A 147 -0.04 0.64 13.71
C LEU A 147 -0.61 0.14 15.04
N LEU A 148 -1.81 0.61 15.41
CA LEU A 148 -2.49 0.20 16.63
C LEU A 148 -2.97 -1.26 16.58
N ALA A 149 -3.43 -1.73 15.42
CA ALA A 149 -3.90 -3.11 15.26
C ALA A 149 -2.76 -4.13 15.20
N GLU A 150 -1.67 -3.82 14.50
CA GLU A 150 -0.61 -4.79 14.18
C GLU A 150 0.58 -4.73 15.14
N ALA A 151 0.79 -3.60 15.83
CA ALA A 151 1.91 -3.42 16.76
C ALA A 151 1.52 -2.83 18.14
N PRO A 152 0.39 -3.24 18.75
CA PRO A 152 -0.09 -2.61 19.99
C PRO A 152 0.92 -2.74 21.14
N GLN A 153 1.54 -3.90 21.34
CA GLN A 153 2.48 -4.09 22.44
C GLN A 153 3.79 -3.33 22.23
N ALA A 154 4.27 -3.24 20.99
CA ALA A 154 5.51 -2.53 20.70
C ALA A 154 5.34 -1.01 20.86
N LEU A 155 4.15 -0.48 20.54
CA LEU A 155 3.77 0.90 20.82
C LEU A 155 3.64 1.15 22.32
N ALA A 156 2.87 0.32 23.04
CA ALA A 156 2.65 0.45 24.48
C ALA A 156 3.96 0.42 25.28
N ARG A 157 4.92 -0.43 24.87
CA ARG A 157 6.24 -0.55 25.51
C ARG A 157 7.28 0.45 25.02
N ARG A 158 6.93 1.30 24.03
CA ARG A 158 7.88 2.20 23.35
C ARG A 158 9.10 1.46 22.77
N ASP A 159 8.92 0.22 22.32
CA ASP A 159 10.01 -0.58 21.76
C ASP A 159 10.27 -0.22 20.29
N TYR A 160 11.07 0.83 20.11
CA TYR A 160 11.48 1.32 18.80
C TYR A 160 12.26 0.26 17.99
N LYS A 161 12.97 -0.66 18.65
CA LYS A 161 13.76 -1.69 17.96
C LYS A 161 12.83 -2.75 17.37
N ALA A 162 11.84 -3.20 18.13
CA ALA A 162 10.81 -4.11 17.64
C ALA A 162 10.02 -3.48 16.48
N LEU A 163 9.58 -2.21 16.62
CA LEU A 163 8.86 -1.50 15.56
C LEU A 163 9.67 -1.41 14.26
N ARG A 164 10.94 -1.00 14.34
CA ARG A 164 11.84 -0.94 13.16
C ARG A 164 12.01 -2.32 12.51
N CYS A 165 12.08 -3.38 13.31
CA CYS A 165 12.18 -4.75 12.80
C CYS A 165 10.91 -5.21 12.10
N MET A 166 9.74 -5.00 12.73
CA MET A 166 8.44 -5.41 12.19
C MET A 166 8.09 -4.68 10.89
N CYS A 167 8.43 -3.40 10.78
CA CYS A 167 8.18 -2.64 9.56
C CYS A 167 9.24 -2.86 8.46
N GLY A 168 10.29 -3.63 8.75
CA GLY A 168 11.38 -3.91 7.81
C GLY A 168 12.29 -2.71 7.52
N VAL A 169 12.29 -1.69 8.39
CA VAL A 169 13.19 -0.52 8.31
C VAL A 169 14.54 -0.85 8.96
N ALA A 170 14.55 -1.76 9.92
CA ALA A 170 15.79 -2.27 10.49
C ALA A 170 16.64 -2.95 9.40
N SER A 171 17.89 -2.52 9.28
CA SER A 171 18.86 -3.14 8.38
C SER A 171 19.28 -4.51 8.88
N ALA A 172 19.45 -5.46 7.96
CA ALA A 172 20.05 -6.76 8.23
C ALA A 172 21.45 -6.83 7.61
N THR A 173 22.44 -7.15 8.42
CA THR A 173 23.81 -7.37 7.91
C THR A 173 23.95 -8.83 7.50
N ARG A 174 24.28 -9.07 6.23
CA ARG A 174 24.68 -10.39 5.72
C ARG A 174 26.18 -10.39 5.54
N ARG A 175 26.88 -11.28 6.24
CA ARG A 175 28.33 -11.49 6.09
C ARG A 175 28.57 -12.89 5.55
N SER A 176 29.33 -13.00 4.47
CA SER A 176 29.75 -14.28 3.91
C SER A 176 31.21 -14.17 3.52
N GLY A 177 32.09 -14.85 4.26
CA GLY A 177 33.54 -14.80 4.07
C GLY A 177 34.08 -13.36 3.95
N LYS A 178 34.53 -13.02 2.74
CA LYS A 178 35.11 -11.71 2.37
C LYS A 178 34.07 -10.58 2.20
N TYR A 179 32.78 -10.90 2.10
CA TYR A 179 31.72 -9.94 1.81
C TYR A 179 30.91 -9.58 3.05
N LYS A 180 30.60 -8.29 3.22
CA LYS A 180 29.67 -7.76 4.22
C LYS A 180 28.70 -6.81 3.51
N LEU A 181 27.43 -7.18 3.48
CA LEU A 181 26.36 -6.40 2.84
C LEU A 181 25.32 -6.01 3.90
N VAL A 182 24.89 -4.76 3.87
CA VAL A 182 23.76 -4.29 4.66
C VAL A 182 22.54 -4.24 3.73
N VAL A 183 21.54 -5.08 4.01
CA VAL A 183 20.31 -5.18 3.22
C VAL A 183 19.11 -4.80 4.05
N ARG A 184 17.98 -4.51 3.38
CA ARG A 184 16.68 -4.42 4.05
C ARG A 184 16.31 -5.77 4.66
N ARG A 185 15.68 -5.76 5.83
CA ARG A 185 15.09 -6.98 6.42
C ARG A 185 13.87 -7.40 5.60
N MET A 186 13.94 -8.61 5.04
CA MET A 186 12.83 -9.20 4.26
C MET A 186 11.77 -9.85 5.15
N ALA A 187 12.15 -10.34 6.33
CA ALA A 187 11.23 -10.87 7.33
C ALA A 187 10.60 -9.69 8.10
N ALA A 188 9.57 -9.09 7.51
CA ALA A 188 8.83 -7.94 8.03
C ALA A 188 7.33 -8.16 7.83
N HIS A 189 6.51 -7.52 8.66
CA HIS A 189 5.06 -7.57 8.56
C HIS A 189 4.60 -6.69 7.39
N ALA A 190 3.98 -7.31 6.38
CA ALA A 190 3.68 -6.64 5.11
C ALA A 190 2.79 -5.40 5.29
N ARG A 191 1.79 -5.45 6.18
CA ARG A 191 0.88 -4.32 6.45
C ARG A 191 1.59 -3.14 7.11
N LEU A 192 2.46 -3.41 8.08
CA LEU A 192 3.25 -2.37 8.76
C LEU A 192 4.29 -1.75 7.81
N ALA A 193 4.93 -2.57 6.99
CA ALA A 193 5.85 -2.09 5.96
C ALA A 193 5.14 -1.18 4.95
N GLN A 194 3.92 -1.54 4.53
CA GLN A 194 3.10 -0.72 3.63
C GLN A 194 2.62 0.56 4.30
N ALA A 195 2.23 0.51 5.58
CA ALA A 195 1.81 1.68 6.35
C ALA A 195 2.95 2.70 6.48
N LEU A 196 4.18 2.25 6.78
CA LEU A 196 5.33 3.15 6.82
C LEU A 196 5.66 3.74 5.44
N LEU A 197 5.50 2.98 4.36
CA LEU A 197 5.71 3.51 3.02
C LEU A 197 4.75 4.66 2.70
N GLN A 198 3.53 4.63 3.23
CA GLN A 198 2.55 5.72 3.08
C GLN A 198 2.94 6.99 3.85
N MET A 199 3.73 6.87 4.93
CA MET A 199 4.19 8.02 5.73
C MET A 199 5.34 8.78 5.06
N VAL A 200 6.11 8.12 4.19
CA VAL A 200 7.25 8.76 3.51
C VAL A 200 6.71 9.68 2.39
N PRO A 201 7.08 10.97 2.36
CA PRO A 201 6.70 11.84 1.26
C PRO A 201 7.26 11.29 -0.06
N GLN A 202 6.35 10.99 -1.00
CA GLN A 202 6.60 10.39 -2.33
C GLN A 202 7.52 11.22 -3.25
N LYS A 203 8.15 12.29 -2.76
CA LYS A 203 8.96 13.23 -3.57
C LYS A 203 10.45 12.90 -3.66
N HIS A 204 10.96 11.85 -3.01
CA HIS A 204 12.39 11.53 -3.08
C HIS A 204 12.68 10.43 -4.12
N PRO A 205 13.40 10.72 -5.23
CA PRO A 205 13.70 9.74 -6.29
C PRO A 205 14.60 8.57 -5.85
N ARG A 206 15.04 8.54 -4.59
CA ARG A 206 15.81 7.44 -3.98
C ARG A 206 14.95 6.38 -3.30
N PHE A 207 13.65 6.63 -3.12
CA PHE A 207 12.69 5.69 -2.54
C PHE A 207 11.85 5.02 -3.65
N SER A 208 12.49 4.20 -4.48
CA SER A 208 11.76 3.22 -5.28
C SER A 208 11.46 2.00 -4.39
N PRO A 209 10.19 1.62 -4.19
CA PRO A 209 9.83 0.40 -3.45
C PRO A 209 10.25 -0.89 -4.18
N TYR A 210 10.75 -0.77 -5.42
CA TYR A 210 11.27 -1.85 -6.26
C TYR A 210 12.74 -1.63 -6.63
N HIS A 211 13.63 -1.45 -5.66
CA HIS A 211 15.03 -1.81 -5.87
C HIS A 211 15.37 -3.02 -5.01
N GLY A 212 15.26 -4.19 -5.65
CA GLY A 212 16.15 -5.29 -5.32
C GLY A 212 17.58 -4.79 -5.48
N VAL A 213 18.36 -4.92 -4.40
CA VAL A 213 19.82 -4.74 -4.39
C VAL A 213 20.28 -3.50 -5.16
N SER A 214 20.07 -2.30 -4.61
CA SER A 214 20.96 -1.20 -5.01
C SER A 214 22.36 -1.61 -4.57
N SER A 215 23.15 -2.12 -5.51
CA SER A 215 24.59 -2.17 -5.45
C SER A 215 25.07 -0.73 -5.29
N VAL A 216 25.07 -0.25 -4.06
CA VAL A 216 26.02 0.79 -3.67
C VAL A 216 27.36 0.20 -4.08
N GLN A 217 28.01 0.86 -5.04
CA GLN A 217 29.34 0.48 -5.51
C GLN A 217 30.28 0.67 -4.32
N TRP A 218 30.40 -0.39 -3.52
CA TRP A 218 31.27 -0.39 -2.36
C TRP A 218 32.69 -0.35 -2.90
N ARG A 219 33.35 0.79 -2.67
CA ARG A 219 34.79 0.93 -2.84
C ARG A 219 35.44 -0.31 -2.24
N ARG A 220 36.19 -1.06 -3.06
CA ARG A 220 37.12 -2.05 -2.52
C ARG A 220 38.05 -1.27 -1.61
N HIS A 221 37.92 -1.46 -0.29
CA HIS A 221 39.10 -1.31 0.54
C HIS A 221 39.84 -2.64 0.39
N PRO A 222 40.92 -2.72 -0.41
CA PRO A 222 41.87 -3.79 -0.21
C PRO A 222 42.28 -3.75 1.25
N ALA A 223 42.37 -4.91 1.90
CA ALA A 223 43.08 -4.99 3.16
C ALA A 223 44.51 -4.50 2.85
N THR A 224 44.82 -3.26 3.24
CA THR A 224 46.18 -2.75 3.16
C THR A 224 46.99 -3.63 4.08
N SER A 225 47.86 -4.45 3.50
CA SER A 225 48.97 -5.08 4.18
C SER A 225 49.89 -3.95 4.68
N ALA A 226 49.74 -3.59 5.95
CA ALA A 226 50.66 -2.70 6.63
C ALA A 226 50.86 -3.22 8.05
N GLY A 227 52.10 -3.60 8.35
CA GLY A 227 52.61 -3.68 9.72
C GLY A 227 52.40 -5.03 10.41
N ASN A 228 53.52 -5.69 10.64
CA ASN A 228 53.76 -6.79 11.57
C ASN A 228 52.85 -6.72 12.83
N PRO A 229 52.14 -7.79 13.22
CA PRO A 229 51.41 -7.82 14.48
C PRO A 229 52.40 -7.95 15.65
N GLN A 230 52.41 -6.97 16.57
CA GLN A 230 52.87 -7.24 17.93
C GLN A 230 51.95 -8.31 18.54
N GLU A 231 52.57 -9.37 19.04
CA GLU A 231 51.95 -10.47 19.77
C GLU A 231 51.02 -9.97 20.89
N PRO A 232 49.76 -10.42 20.94
CA PRO A 232 49.01 -10.40 22.19
C PRO A 232 49.36 -11.65 23.02
N PRO A 233 49.57 -11.54 24.35
CA PRO A 233 49.77 -12.69 25.21
C PRO A 233 48.48 -13.54 25.32
N SER A 234 48.64 -14.85 25.37
CA SER A 234 47.59 -15.84 25.69
C SER A 234 48.08 -16.74 26.84
N PRO A 235 47.24 -17.51 27.55
CA PRO A 235 45.81 -17.34 27.88
C PRO A 235 45.54 -17.57 29.39
N SER A 236 44.44 -17.04 29.94
CA SER A 236 43.87 -17.57 31.20
C SER A 236 42.36 -17.70 31.10
N THR A 237 41.94 -18.96 30.96
CA THR A 237 40.72 -19.59 31.48
C THR A 237 39.36 -18.99 31.08
N GLN A 238 38.71 -19.61 30.08
CA GLN A 238 37.24 -19.68 30.00
C GLN A 238 36.78 -21.12 29.71
N PRO A 239 35.69 -21.60 30.33
CA PRO A 239 35.20 -22.97 30.20
C PRO A 239 34.47 -23.21 28.86
N PRO A 240 34.31 -24.47 28.41
CA PRO A 240 33.79 -24.75 27.07
C PRO A 240 32.28 -24.53 26.98
N LEU A 241 31.84 -23.82 25.94
CA LEU A 241 30.43 -23.76 25.52
C LEU A 241 30.07 -24.97 24.64
N PRO A 242 28.82 -25.47 24.71
CA PRO A 242 28.40 -26.72 24.08
C PRO A 242 28.30 -26.59 22.56
N GLN A 243 28.71 -27.65 21.85
CA GLN A 243 28.67 -27.73 20.40
C GLN A 243 27.22 -27.80 19.89
N LEU A 244 26.83 -26.84 19.04
CA LEU A 244 25.59 -26.91 18.26
C LEU A 244 25.78 -27.87 17.07
N PRO A 245 24.79 -28.72 16.74
CA PRO A 245 24.89 -29.66 15.63
C PRO A 245 24.87 -28.95 14.26
N LYS A 246 25.56 -29.56 13.30
CA LYS A 246 25.76 -29.08 11.92
C LYS A 246 24.42 -28.84 11.19
N PRO A 247 24.33 -27.84 10.28
CA PRO A 247 23.09 -27.55 9.57
C PRO A 247 22.77 -28.63 8.53
N CYS A 248 21.61 -29.27 8.69
CA CYS A 248 21.03 -30.16 7.70
C CYS A 248 20.66 -29.41 6.42
N HIS A 249 20.93 -30.04 5.28
CA HIS A 249 20.57 -29.58 3.94
C HIS A 249 19.09 -29.19 3.85
N PHE A 250 18.84 -27.94 3.43
CA PHE A 250 17.50 -27.41 3.15
C PHE A 250 16.94 -28.07 1.88
N ARG A 251 16.25 -29.21 2.01
CA ARG A 251 15.33 -29.71 0.97
C ARG A 251 14.12 -28.77 0.93
N ARG A 252 13.77 -28.31 -0.27
CA ARG A 252 12.52 -27.60 -0.57
C ARG A 252 11.32 -28.39 -0.04
N PRO A 253 10.37 -27.79 0.70
CA PRO A 253 9.05 -28.37 0.83
C PRO A 253 8.19 -28.02 -0.38
N LEU A 254 7.51 -29.05 -0.85
CA LEU A 254 6.53 -29.08 -1.92
C LEU A 254 5.31 -28.20 -1.60
N LEU A 255 4.62 -27.78 -2.64
CA LEU A 255 3.29 -27.16 -2.62
C LEU A 255 2.32 -27.99 -1.78
N CYS A 256 1.82 -27.44 -0.68
CA CYS A 256 0.64 -27.96 0.01
C CYS A 256 -0.59 -27.18 -0.45
N ASN A 257 -1.43 -27.85 -1.23
CA ASN A 257 -2.82 -27.48 -1.50
C ASN A 257 -3.59 -27.41 -0.17
N PHE A 258 -4.22 -26.28 0.13
CA PHE A 258 -5.23 -26.20 1.18
C PHE A 258 -6.60 -26.60 0.58
N ALA A 259 -7.04 -27.81 0.89
CA ALA A 259 -8.42 -28.25 0.72
C ALA A 259 -9.26 -27.71 1.90
N TRP A 260 -10.45 -27.19 1.58
CA TRP A 260 -11.46 -26.80 2.57
C TRP A 260 -12.07 -28.03 3.25
N PRO A 261 -12.39 -28.01 4.56
CA PRO A 261 -13.16 -29.07 5.21
C PRO A 261 -14.66 -28.96 4.83
N PRO A 262 -15.40 -30.08 4.70
CA PRO A 262 -16.85 -30.06 4.50
C PRO A 262 -17.58 -29.76 5.82
N THR A 263 -18.67 -29.01 5.73
CA THR A 263 -19.65 -28.73 6.79
C THR A 263 -20.32 -30.02 7.30
N PRO A 264 -20.50 -30.21 8.63
CA PRO A 264 -21.25 -31.35 9.15
C PRO A 264 -22.76 -31.16 8.91
N ALA A 265 -23.36 -32.23 8.39
CA ALA A 265 -24.79 -32.37 8.17
C ALA A 265 -25.56 -32.42 9.50
N SER A 266 -26.68 -31.69 9.56
CA SER A 266 -27.72 -31.86 10.56
C SER A 266 -28.33 -33.26 10.44
N ARG A 267 -28.31 -34.05 11.52
CA ARG A 267 -29.25 -35.17 11.68
C ARG A 267 -30.46 -34.68 12.46
N SER A 268 -31.60 -34.82 11.80
CA SER A 268 -32.93 -35.23 12.31
C SER A 268 -33.08 -35.39 13.81
#